data_AF-A0ABD3QC79-F1
#
_entry.id   AF-A0ABD3QC79-F1
#
_cell.length_a   1.000
_cell.length_b   1.000
_cell.length_c   1.000
_cell.angle_alpha   90.00
_cell.angle_beta   90.00
_cell.angle_gamma   90.00
#
_symmetry.space_group_name_H-M   'P 1'
#
loop_
_entity.id
_entity.type
_entity.pdbx_description
1 polymer ?
#
loop_
_entity_poly.entity_id
_entity_poly.type
_entity_poly.pdbx_seq_one_letter_code
_entity_poly.pdbx_strand_id
1 'polypeptide(L)'
;MLTRQRLEVESNSHEVRPLTTTNNGNNSKDASSKFIRRFLRNQYSQSASPPNFVWILILIALLGLIEIYSREKSDESAVKGMVKTIPLVLTNNNNNRRRLHLQRRPCHSSIERIHILHSQISLRTNMDQFPSSQLGQKTTPPPKIESEIPPNERICFVHVGKAGGSSVGCSLGFSLHCSNTSHVMEGLLPRRTTRIFHADTYDCYDDSAFFLFVVRDPVKRIQSDFLYERPPNEFILKKKFPEYYQRRKEYYLDCPFRTMEDVVRYGLLKNSSAREECKMRAFTSLWGTKHFMCHHYFNYQFHLEGLPQDARILVIRNEVWACLWIVFVDCFCPIKGMYCMLLPPELLLLLFDSSKSCSFLCMVSYTRRQHLVQDWNGVEHFIGGQSDIIPPNSTLAKMNVNKNPQAEQDKNLSPASQRIVCAQLCNEIVTYKKILRRALNLNPSDVRETMEELRLQCPEMADVEEGECKLPMPDIKEKLVNTRGYRYVVMQGSYEYNKNKLETQNHYYEKDEVKEGEMSNVKDESDAAVAEDLEDDDDYELPYSGT
;
A
#
# COMPACT_ATOMS: atom_id res chain seq x y z
N MET A 1 43.72 -23.74 24.41
CA MET A 1 43.56 -22.50 25.17
C MET A 1 42.60 -21.59 24.42
N LEU A 2 41.30 -21.65 24.76
CA LEU A 2 40.28 -20.68 24.38
C LEU A 2 39.14 -20.87 25.39
N THR A 3 39.04 -19.94 26.32
CA THR A 3 38.13 -19.97 27.48
C THR A 3 36.76 -19.47 27.05
N ARG A 4 35.75 -20.32 27.26
CA ARG A 4 34.33 -20.08 27.02
C ARG A 4 33.76 -19.36 28.25
N GLN A 5 33.53 -18.05 28.18
CA GLN A 5 32.83 -17.32 29.24
C GLN A 5 31.31 -17.48 29.09
N ARG A 6 30.73 -18.04 30.14
CA ARG A 6 29.32 -18.29 30.40
C ARG A 6 28.78 -17.02 31.08
N LEU A 7 27.81 -16.35 30.46
CA LEU A 7 27.06 -15.27 31.12
C LEU A 7 25.89 -15.90 31.88
N GLU A 8 25.98 -15.82 33.20
CA GLU A 8 24.87 -16.09 34.11
C GLU A 8 23.94 -14.88 34.14
N VAL A 9 22.65 -15.12 33.94
CA VAL A 9 21.58 -14.13 34.10
C VAL A 9 20.97 -14.37 35.48
N GLU A 10 21.27 -13.48 36.42
CA GLU A 10 20.61 -13.42 37.73
C GLU A 10 19.18 -12.91 37.57
N SER A 11 18.21 -13.75 37.91
CA SER A 11 16.79 -13.39 38.01
C SER A 11 16.48 -12.83 39.40
N ASN A 12 16.36 -11.52 39.52
CA ASN A 12 15.82 -10.88 40.72
C ASN A 12 14.28 -10.84 40.66
N SER A 13 13.65 -11.68 41.47
CA SER A 13 12.21 -11.69 41.74
C SER A 13 11.86 -10.58 42.75
N HIS A 14 11.16 -9.54 42.30
CA HIS A 14 10.56 -8.56 43.20
C HIS A 14 9.12 -8.95 43.59
N GLU A 15 8.96 -9.04 44.89
CA GLU A 15 7.79 -9.30 45.72
C GLU A 15 6.69 -8.23 45.52
N VAL A 16 5.49 -8.65 45.15
CA VAL A 16 4.29 -7.80 45.04
C VAL A 16 3.50 -7.88 46.34
N ARG A 17 3.41 -6.75 47.07
CA ARG A 17 2.53 -6.58 48.23
C ARG A 17 1.10 -6.18 47.80
N PRO A 18 0.06 -6.65 48.51
CA PRO A 18 -1.33 -6.34 48.20
C PRO A 18 -1.75 -4.97 48.76
N LEU A 19 -2.53 -4.23 47.97
CA LEU A 19 -3.16 -2.97 48.37
C LEU A 19 -4.48 -3.23 49.10
N THR A 20 -4.53 -2.72 50.33
CA THR A 20 -5.69 -2.64 51.23
C THR A 20 -6.78 -1.71 50.71
N THR A 21 -8.01 -2.18 50.74
CA THR A 21 -9.24 -1.41 50.53
C THR A 21 -9.63 -0.65 51.81
N THR A 22 -9.80 0.67 51.72
CA THR A 22 -10.44 1.47 52.76
C THR A 22 -11.77 2.02 52.26
N ASN A 23 -12.83 1.55 52.92
CA ASN A 23 -14.14 2.18 52.97
C ASN A 23 -14.05 3.60 53.52
N ASN A 24 -14.73 4.56 52.89
CA ASN A 24 -15.33 5.68 53.62
C ASN A 24 -16.54 6.21 52.83
N GLY A 25 -17.66 6.24 53.52
CA GLY A 25 -18.92 6.77 53.01
C GLY A 25 -19.14 8.24 53.37
N ASN A 26 -20.30 8.68 52.88
CA ASN A 26 -21.13 9.81 53.28
C ASN A 26 -21.01 11.15 52.52
N ASN A 27 -22.22 11.54 52.09
CA ASN A 27 -22.76 12.89 51.90
C ASN A 27 -22.56 13.57 50.54
N SER A 28 -23.60 13.48 49.71
CA SER A 28 -24.19 14.66 49.06
C SER A 28 -25.61 14.33 48.57
N LYS A 29 -26.60 14.77 49.35
CA LYS A 29 -27.99 14.94 48.93
C LYS A 29 -28.13 16.34 48.32
N ASP A 30 -29.13 16.49 47.45
CA ASP A 30 -29.64 17.72 46.83
C ASP A 30 -28.91 18.26 45.61
N ALA A 31 -29.41 17.88 44.42
CA ALA A 31 -29.84 18.82 43.37
C ALA A 31 -30.21 18.08 42.06
N SER A 32 -31.40 17.50 41.95
CA SER A 32 -31.94 17.12 40.63
C SER A 32 -33.46 16.91 40.65
N SER A 33 -34.23 17.97 40.95
CA SER A 33 -35.70 17.94 40.86
C SER A 33 -36.32 19.10 40.06
N LYS A 34 -35.52 19.84 39.28
CA LYS A 34 -36.02 21.00 38.49
C LYS A 34 -35.92 20.90 36.97
N PHE A 35 -35.62 19.73 36.39
CA PHE A 35 -35.52 19.60 34.92
C PHE A 35 -36.67 18.84 34.25
N ILE A 36 -37.53 18.12 34.99
CA ILE A 36 -38.53 17.20 34.41
C ILE A 36 -39.90 17.86 34.12
N ARG A 37 -40.14 19.13 34.48
CA ARG A 37 -41.45 19.80 34.28
C ARG A 37 -41.62 20.63 33.00
N ARG A 38 -40.66 20.64 32.07
CA ARG A 38 -40.79 21.42 30.81
C ARG A 38 -40.99 20.61 29.52
N PHE A 39 -41.02 19.28 29.58
CA PHE A 39 -41.11 18.45 28.36
C PHE A 39 -42.50 17.83 28.09
N LEU A 40 -43.49 18.03 28.96
CA LEU A 40 -44.83 17.42 28.84
C LEU A 40 -45.95 18.44 28.61
N ARG A 41 -45.76 19.39 27.68
CA ARG A 41 -46.84 20.33 27.32
C ARG A 41 -46.76 20.81 25.87
N ASN A 42 -46.66 19.90 24.91
CA ASN A 42 -46.88 20.25 23.50
C ASN A 42 -47.33 19.07 22.61
N GLN A 43 -48.37 18.37 23.02
CA GLN A 43 -49.17 17.55 22.11
C GLN A 43 -50.65 17.80 22.35
N TYR A 44 -51.24 18.70 21.56
CA TYR A 44 -52.66 18.70 21.18
C TYR A 44 -52.88 19.77 20.11
N SER A 45 -52.73 19.40 18.83
CA SER A 45 -53.58 19.91 17.75
C SER A 45 -53.52 18.93 16.57
N GLN A 46 -54.64 18.23 16.39
CA GLN A 46 -54.90 17.38 15.24
C GLN A 46 -55.36 18.26 14.08
N SER A 47 -54.72 18.16 12.93
CA SER A 47 -55.34 18.48 11.65
C SER A 47 -55.09 17.31 10.70
N ALA A 48 -56.19 16.80 10.14
CA ALA A 48 -56.20 15.64 9.26
C ALA A 48 -55.41 15.93 7.99
N SER A 49 -54.32 15.19 7.79
CA SER A 49 -53.65 15.06 6.49
C SER A 49 -53.98 13.69 5.90
N PRO A 50 -54.15 13.59 4.57
CA PRO A 50 -54.50 12.33 3.93
C PRO A 50 -53.38 11.30 4.12
N PRO A 51 -53.71 10.00 4.21
CA PRO A 51 -52.76 8.96 4.57
C PRO A 51 -51.60 8.93 3.57
N ASN A 52 -50.37 8.94 4.10
CA ASN A 52 -49.09 8.87 3.37
C ASN A 52 -49.01 7.74 2.33
N PHE A 53 -49.93 6.77 2.38
CA PHE A 53 -50.05 5.68 1.42
C PHE A 53 -50.34 6.15 -0.02
N VAL A 54 -51.08 7.25 -0.21
CA VAL A 54 -51.38 7.78 -1.56
C VAL A 54 -50.11 8.33 -2.22
N TRP A 55 -49.25 9.00 -1.46
CA TRP A 55 -47.98 9.51 -1.97
C TRP A 55 -46.97 8.41 -2.32
N ILE A 56 -46.98 7.30 -1.58
CA ILE A 56 -46.14 6.13 -1.88
C ILE A 56 -46.58 5.48 -3.19
N LEU A 57 -47.89 5.32 -3.43
CA LEU A 57 -48.40 4.76 -4.68
C LEU A 57 -48.10 5.66 -5.89
N ILE A 58 -48.20 6.98 -5.73
CA ILE A 58 -47.85 7.95 -6.78
C ILE A 58 -46.35 7.87 -7.10
N LEU A 59 -45.49 7.72 -6.09
CA LEU A 59 -44.04 7.59 -6.29
C LEU A 59 -43.68 6.30 -7.03
N ILE A 60 -44.33 5.18 -6.69
CA ILE A 60 -44.11 3.89 -7.37
C ILE A 60 -44.57 3.98 -8.83
N ALA A 61 -45.72 4.60 -9.11
CA ALA A 61 -46.20 4.80 -10.47
C ALA A 61 -45.25 5.70 -11.30
N LEU A 62 -44.71 6.76 -10.69
CA LEU A 62 -43.72 7.63 -11.35
C LEU A 62 -42.41 6.92 -11.66
N LEU A 63 -41.91 6.08 -10.75
CA LEU A 63 -40.71 5.28 -10.99
C LEU A 63 -40.93 4.26 -12.11
N GLY A 64 -42.09 3.61 -12.17
CA GLY A 64 -42.45 2.72 -13.28
C GLY A 64 -42.51 3.43 -14.64
N LEU A 65 -43.04 4.65 -14.68
CA LEU A 65 -43.06 5.47 -15.90
C LEU A 65 -41.66 5.91 -16.35
N ILE A 66 -40.76 6.22 -15.41
CA ILE A 66 -39.36 6.57 -15.71
C ILE A 66 -38.62 5.37 -16.32
N GLU A 67 -38.91 4.15 -15.86
CA GLU A 67 -38.28 2.93 -16.37
C GLU A 67 -38.79 2.56 -17.77
N ILE A 68 -40.10 2.73 -18.03
CA ILE A 68 -40.68 2.59 -19.37
C ILE A 68 -40.07 3.62 -20.35
N TYR A 69 -40.00 4.89 -19.94
CA TYR A 69 -39.42 5.96 -20.76
C TYR A 69 -37.91 5.75 -21.04
N SER A 70 -37.18 5.18 -20.08
CA SER A 70 -35.75 4.87 -20.26
C SER A 70 -35.52 3.72 -21.24
N ARG A 71 -36.42 2.73 -21.29
CA ARG A 71 -36.36 1.62 -22.26
C ARG A 71 -36.67 2.08 -23.69
N GLU A 72 -37.60 3.02 -23.85
CA GLU A 72 -37.96 3.50 -25.20
C GLU A 72 -36.82 4.32 -25.84
N LYS A 73 -35.98 4.97 -25.02
CA LYS A 73 -34.86 5.77 -25.51
C LYS A 73 -33.59 4.95 -25.84
N SER A 74 -33.47 3.71 -25.38
CA SER A 74 -32.31 2.87 -25.72
C SER A 74 -32.35 2.34 -27.15
N ASP A 75 -33.53 2.25 -27.77
CA ASP A 75 -33.69 1.66 -29.11
C ASP A 75 -33.45 2.65 -30.27
N GLU A 76 -33.46 3.96 -30.01
CA GLU A 76 -33.19 4.98 -31.05
C GLU A 76 -31.70 5.19 -31.36
N SER A 77 -30.78 4.63 -30.58
CA SER A 77 -29.34 4.90 -30.73
C SER A 77 -28.58 3.90 -31.63
N ALA A 78 -29.26 2.91 -32.22
CA ALA A 78 -28.64 1.87 -33.03
C ALA A 78 -28.59 2.13 -34.55
N VAL A 79 -29.10 3.26 -35.07
CA VAL A 79 -29.08 3.52 -36.52
C VAL A 79 -28.67 4.95 -36.84
N LYS A 80 -27.36 5.16 -37.08
CA LYS A 80 -26.79 5.99 -38.17
C LYS A 80 -25.27 6.12 -38.02
N GLY A 81 -24.55 5.38 -38.88
CA GLY A 81 -23.19 5.75 -39.24
C GLY A 81 -23.21 6.90 -40.25
N MET A 82 -22.16 7.73 -40.25
CA MET A 82 -21.63 8.30 -41.50
C MET A 82 -20.24 8.90 -41.31
N VAL A 83 -19.37 8.46 -42.20
CA VAL A 83 -18.02 8.94 -42.53
C VAL A 83 -18.06 10.41 -42.93
N LYS A 84 -17.14 11.23 -42.42
CA LYS A 84 -16.71 12.48 -43.06
C LYS A 84 -15.21 12.72 -42.87
N THR A 85 -14.53 12.67 -44.00
CA THR A 85 -13.19 13.19 -44.28
C THR A 85 -13.13 14.71 -44.04
N ILE A 86 -12.01 15.20 -43.48
CA ILE A 86 -11.68 16.63 -43.40
C ILE A 86 -10.26 16.83 -43.96
N PRO A 87 -10.05 17.83 -44.84
CA PRO A 87 -8.75 18.08 -45.46
C PRO A 87 -7.85 18.96 -44.60
N LEU A 88 -6.54 18.76 -44.81
CA LEU A 88 -5.44 19.60 -44.33
C LEU A 88 -5.52 21.00 -44.95
N VAL A 89 -5.47 22.04 -44.11
CA VAL A 89 -5.03 23.38 -44.51
C VAL A 89 -4.14 23.97 -43.41
N LEU A 90 -2.89 24.22 -43.78
CA LEU A 90 -1.94 25.09 -43.10
C LEU A 90 -2.41 26.54 -43.18
N THR A 91 -2.45 27.25 -42.06
CA THR A 91 -2.07 28.67 -42.04
C THR A 91 -1.37 29.07 -40.74
N ASN A 92 -0.35 29.87 -40.99
CA ASN A 92 0.63 30.49 -40.12
C ASN A 92 0.05 31.84 -39.63
N ASN A 93 0.12 32.19 -38.34
CA ASN A 93 0.68 33.46 -37.86
C ASN A 93 0.47 33.77 -36.36
N ASN A 94 1.59 34.22 -35.78
CA ASN A 94 1.78 35.32 -34.85
C ASN A 94 1.25 35.32 -33.40
N ASN A 95 2.24 35.20 -32.51
CA ASN A 95 2.59 36.16 -31.46
C ASN A 95 1.50 36.55 -30.45
N ASN A 96 1.48 35.83 -29.32
CA ASN A 96 1.38 36.45 -28.00
C ASN A 96 1.87 35.49 -26.91
N ARG A 97 3.18 35.53 -26.66
CA ARG A 97 3.87 34.72 -25.65
C ARG A 97 3.76 35.40 -24.28
N ARG A 98 2.61 35.29 -23.60
CA ARG A 98 2.56 35.50 -22.15
C ARG A 98 3.32 34.35 -21.48
N ARG A 99 4.45 34.67 -20.84
CA ARG A 99 5.18 33.76 -19.96
C ARG A 99 4.30 33.41 -18.76
N LEU A 100 3.59 32.30 -18.86
CA LEU A 100 3.11 31.57 -17.68
C LEU A 100 4.33 30.89 -17.06
N HIS A 101 4.73 31.36 -15.87
CA HIS A 101 5.68 30.65 -15.02
C HIS A 101 5.03 29.31 -14.59
N LEU A 102 5.31 28.26 -15.38
CA LEU A 102 4.93 26.90 -15.05
C LEU A 102 5.89 26.39 -13.97
N GLN A 103 5.43 26.31 -12.73
CA GLN A 103 6.13 25.60 -11.66
C GLN A 103 6.29 24.13 -12.08
N ARG A 104 7.54 23.77 -12.38
CA ARG A 104 7.98 22.40 -12.68
C ARG A 104 7.75 21.55 -11.43
N ARG A 105 7.04 20.42 -11.56
CA ARG A 105 6.90 19.43 -10.50
C ARG A 105 7.78 18.22 -10.84
N PRO A 106 8.81 17.92 -10.04
CA PRO A 106 9.66 16.76 -10.25
C PRO A 106 8.87 15.49 -9.90
N CYS A 107 9.31 14.32 -10.38
CA CYS A 107 9.09 13.10 -9.59
C CYS A 107 10.17 13.06 -8.51
N HIS A 108 10.13 14.07 -7.63
CA HIS A 108 11.08 14.38 -6.55
C HIS A 108 12.60 14.38 -6.79
N SER A 109 13.12 14.37 -8.02
CA SER A 109 14.44 14.97 -8.28
C SER A 109 14.62 15.39 -9.75
N SER A 110 15.36 16.47 -10.00
CA SER A 110 15.78 16.90 -11.34
C SER A 110 17.31 17.06 -11.34
N ILE A 111 18.02 16.07 -11.86
CA ILE A 111 19.41 16.24 -12.32
C ILE A 111 19.39 16.26 -13.84
N GLU A 112 19.76 17.40 -14.40
CA GLU A 112 19.95 17.64 -15.82
C GLU A 112 21.14 16.78 -16.29
N ARG A 113 20.90 15.75 -17.12
CA ARG A 113 21.98 14.95 -17.73
C ARG A 113 22.70 15.79 -18.78
N ILE A 114 23.87 16.32 -18.43
CA ILE A 114 24.86 16.82 -19.39
C ILE A 114 25.60 15.61 -19.99
N HIS A 115 25.61 15.49 -21.32
CA HIS A 115 26.47 14.58 -22.06
C HIS A 115 27.95 14.96 -21.83
N ILE A 116 28.77 14.02 -21.34
CA ILE A 116 30.23 14.20 -21.26
C ILE A 116 30.89 13.40 -22.38
N LEU A 117 31.56 14.11 -23.28
CA LEU A 117 32.56 13.58 -24.20
C LEU A 117 33.88 13.40 -23.44
N HIS A 118 34.49 12.23 -23.60
CA HIS A 118 35.77 11.86 -23.02
C HIS A 118 36.92 12.74 -23.55
N SER A 119 37.75 13.24 -22.64
CA SER A 119 39.21 13.30 -22.87
C SER A 119 39.96 13.39 -21.55
N GLN A 120 40.72 12.31 -21.29
CA GLN A 120 42.02 12.19 -20.60
C GLN A 120 42.39 13.23 -19.53
N ILE A 121 42.75 12.76 -18.32
CA ILE A 121 43.98 13.14 -17.61
C ILE A 121 44.30 12.13 -16.49
N SER A 122 45.61 11.96 -16.34
CA SER A 122 46.38 11.17 -15.39
C SER A 122 46.00 11.33 -13.92
N LEU A 123 46.18 10.22 -13.20
CA LEU A 123 46.06 10.03 -11.76
C LEU A 123 46.97 10.95 -10.93
N ARG A 124 46.43 11.49 -9.83
CA ARG A 124 47.08 11.50 -8.51
C ARG A 124 46.07 11.76 -7.40
N THR A 125 46.15 10.90 -6.39
CA THR A 125 45.29 10.74 -5.22
C THR A 125 45.52 11.82 -4.17
N ASN A 126 44.46 12.51 -3.75
CA ASN A 126 44.28 13.03 -2.39
C ASN A 126 42.77 13.16 -2.15
N MET A 127 42.28 12.41 -1.16
CA MET A 127 40.87 12.12 -0.94
C MET A 127 40.31 12.86 0.29
N ASP A 128 40.63 14.14 0.41
CA ASP A 128 39.99 15.05 1.35
C ASP A 128 39.58 16.30 0.56
N GLN A 129 38.30 16.67 0.66
CA GLN A 129 37.64 17.78 -0.04
C GLN A 129 37.21 17.50 -1.50
N PHE A 130 36.10 16.79 -1.66
CA PHE A 130 35.23 17.03 -2.81
C PHE A 130 34.13 18.01 -2.41
N PRO A 131 34.07 19.21 -3.03
CA PRO A 131 33.00 20.15 -2.76
C PRO A 131 31.73 19.65 -3.46
N SER A 132 30.66 19.47 -2.69
CA SER A 132 29.28 19.28 -3.16
C SER A 132 28.76 20.59 -3.77
N SER A 133 29.43 21.08 -4.82
CA SER A 133 29.20 22.40 -5.40
C SER A 133 29.06 22.33 -6.92
N GLN A 134 28.08 21.59 -7.44
CA GLN A 134 27.54 21.85 -8.80
C GLN A 134 26.03 21.57 -8.89
N LEU A 135 25.26 22.03 -7.89
CA LEU A 135 23.83 22.26 -8.06
C LEU A 135 23.57 23.76 -7.90
N GLY A 136 23.40 24.46 -9.02
CA GLY A 136 23.00 25.88 -9.09
C GLY A 136 21.55 26.12 -8.65
N GLN A 137 21.09 25.46 -7.59
CA GLN A 137 19.91 25.90 -6.85
C GLN A 137 20.39 26.84 -5.76
N LYS A 138 19.65 27.94 -5.53
CA LYS A 138 19.81 28.77 -4.33
C LYS A 138 19.52 27.90 -3.11
N THR A 139 20.50 27.14 -2.64
CA THR A 139 20.45 26.49 -1.35
C THR A 139 20.57 27.61 -0.34
N THR A 140 19.46 27.98 0.29
CA THR A 140 19.54 28.51 1.65
C THR A 140 20.51 27.60 2.41
N PRO A 141 21.51 28.15 3.12
CA PRO A 141 22.46 27.33 3.87
C PRO A 141 21.68 26.28 4.67
N PRO A 142 22.17 25.02 4.71
CA PRO A 142 21.48 23.98 5.46
C PRO A 142 21.17 24.53 6.85
N PRO A 143 19.95 24.32 7.35
CA PRO A 143 19.55 24.87 8.63
C PRO A 143 20.61 24.51 9.67
N LYS A 144 21.09 25.49 10.44
CA LYS A 144 22.16 25.36 11.45
C LYS A 144 21.98 24.13 12.35
N ILE A 145 20.74 23.68 12.51
CA ILE A 145 20.29 22.45 13.17
C ILE A 145 21.16 21.24 12.80
N GLU A 146 21.52 21.03 11.54
CA GLU A 146 22.28 19.82 11.16
C GLU A 146 23.70 19.80 11.76
N SER A 147 24.33 20.96 11.86
CA SER A 147 25.66 21.09 12.49
C SER A 147 25.61 20.94 14.01
N GLU A 148 24.44 21.07 14.62
CA GLU A 148 24.22 20.94 16.06
C GLU A 148 23.97 19.49 16.49
N ILE A 149 23.60 18.60 15.56
CA ILE A 149 23.28 17.20 15.86
C ILE A 149 24.52 16.33 15.62
N PRO A 150 25.07 15.70 16.67
CA PRO A 150 26.26 14.88 16.53
C PRO A 150 25.94 13.63 15.67
N PRO A 151 26.90 13.10 14.91
CA PRO A 151 26.67 11.98 13.98
C PRO A 151 25.97 10.77 14.61
N ASN A 152 26.34 10.43 15.86
CA ASN A 152 25.78 9.34 16.65
C ASN A 152 24.32 9.55 17.12
N GLU A 153 23.71 10.69 16.81
CA GLU A 153 22.30 10.99 17.06
C GLU A 153 21.49 11.22 15.78
N ARG A 154 22.12 11.30 14.60
CA ARG A 154 21.43 11.60 13.34
C ARG A 154 20.51 10.48 12.91
N ILE A 155 19.33 10.84 12.46
CA ILE A 155 18.35 9.91 11.91
C ILE A 155 18.14 10.23 10.43
N CYS A 156 18.28 9.20 9.58
CA CYS A 156 17.89 9.24 8.19
C CYS A 156 16.44 8.74 8.05
N PHE A 157 15.55 9.54 7.48
CA PHE A 157 14.18 9.13 7.21
C PHE A 157 14.10 8.30 5.92
N VAL A 158 13.72 7.03 6.00
CA VAL A 158 13.54 6.16 4.84
C VAL A 158 12.07 6.14 4.43
N HIS A 159 11.75 6.92 3.41
CA HIS A 159 10.38 7.09 2.90
C HIS A 159 10.10 6.12 1.74
N VAL A 160 9.60 4.94 2.09
CA VAL A 160 9.05 4.01 1.10
C VAL A 160 7.71 4.54 0.59
N GLY A 161 7.58 4.66 -0.73
CA GLY A 161 6.42 5.26 -1.34
C GLY A 161 5.11 4.54 -0.96
N LYS A 162 4.09 5.35 -0.65
CA LYS A 162 2.72 4.93 -0.27
C LYS A 162 2.61 4.13 1.03
N ALA A 163 3.71 4.03 1.78
CA ALA A 163 3.69 3.53 3.15
C ALA A 163 3.16 4.58 4.16
N GLY A 164 2.87 5.82 3.73
CA GLY A 164 2.41 6.90 4.62
C GLY A 164 3.51 7.88 5.03
N GLY A 165 4.70 7.76 4.43
CA GLY A 165 5.84 8.60 4.78
C GLY A 165 5.67 10.08 4.45
N SER A 166 4.76 10.50 3.57
CA SER A 166 4.40 11.93 3.44
C SER A 166 3.79 12.49 4.73
N SER A 167 2.87 11.76 5.38
CA SER A 167 2.26 12.22 6.64
C SER A 167 3.29 12.27 7.77
N VAL A 168 4.09 11.21 7.92
CA VAL A 168 5.16 11.15 8.92
C VAL A 168 6.23 12.20 8.63
N GLY A 169 6.65 12.35 7.37
CA GLY A 169 7.64 13.34 6.96
C GLY A 169 7.20 14.77 7.23
N CYS A 170 5.92 15.10 7.03
CA CYS A 170 5.38 16.40 7.45
C CYS A 170 5.46 16.62 8.96
N SER A 171 5.14 15.58 9.75
CA SER A 171 5.30 15.61 11.21
C SER A 171 6.76 15.76 11.64
N LEU A 172 7.71 15.28 10.85
CA LEU A 172 9.16 15.43 11.05
C LEU A 172 9.71 16.78 10.54
N GLY A 173 8.92 17.57 9.81
CA GLY A 173 9.35 18.87 9.26
C GLY A 173 9.82 18.86 7.80
N PHE A 174 9.73 17.73 7.11
CA PHE A 174 10.01 17.66 5.67
C PHE A 174 8.84 18.20 4.84
N SER A 175 9.13 18.83 3.70
CA SER A 175 8.12 19.39 2.79
C SER A 175 7.55 18.34 1.81
N LEU A 176 7.02 17.23 2.32
CA LEU A 176 6.52 16.09 1.51
C LEU A 176 5.02 16.17 1.22
N HIS A 177 4.60 17.16 0.44
CA HIS A 177 3.18 17.45 0.15
C HIS A 177 2.35 17.87 1.38
N CYS A 178 2.99 18.53 2.32
CA CYS A 178 2.33 19.05 3.52
C CYS A 178 1.32 20.15 3.16
N SER A 179 0.19 20.17 3.86
CA SER A 179 -0.66 21.36 3.87
C SER A 179 0.03 22.46 4.68
N ASN A 180 -0.30 23.72 4.43
CA ASN A 180 0.17 24.85 5.25
C ASN A 180 -0.27 24.75 6.73
N THR A 181 -1.20 23.85 7.04
CA THR A 181 -1.69 23.55 8.39
C THR A 181 -0.98 22.36 9.05
N SER A 182 0.01 21.78 8.39
CA SER A 182 0.78 20.67 8.95
C SER A 182 1.70 21.23 10.03
N HIS A 183 1.49 20.82 11.27
CA HIS A 183 2.35 21.18 12.38
C HIS A 183 3.47 20.15 12.50
N VAL A 184 4.71 20.64 12.55
CA VAL A 184 5.86 19.82 12.95
C VAL A 184 5.64 19.40 14.38
N MET A 185 5.85 18.12 14.67
CA MET A 185 5.67 17.61 16.01
C MET A 185 6.81 18.04 16.91
N GLU A 186 6.53 18.13 18.21
CA GLU A 186 7.57 18.30 19.20
C GLU A 186 8.23 16.95 19.51
N GLY A 187 9.47 16.97 20.00
CA GLY A 187 10.23 15.77 20.33
C GLY A 187 11.65 15.78 19.78
N LEU A 188 12.44 14.79 20.21
CA LEU A 188 13.76 14.50 19.68
C LEU A 188 13.69 13.92 18.27
N LEU A 189 12.64 13.16 17.94
CA LEU A 189 12.53 12.49 16.64
C LEU A 189 12.50 13.50 15.48
N PRO A 190 11.60 14.52 15.45
CA PRO A 190 11.66 15.58 14.42
C PRO A 190 12.97 16.37 14.43
N ARG A 191 13.58 16.59 15.60
CA ARG A 191 14.83 17.36 15.72
C ARG A 191 16.02 16.60 15.13
N ARG A 192 16.13 15.29 15.38
CA ARG A 192 17.26 14.44 14.98
C ARG A 192 17.14 13.88 13.57
N THR A 193 15.94 13.92 12.98
CA THR A 193 15.70 13.41 11.63
C THR A 193 15.95 14.50 10.59
N THR A 194 17.19 14.58 10.09
CA THR A 194 17.65 15.69 9.25
C THR A 194 17.73 15.37 7.77
N ARG A 195 17.82 14.08 7.41
CA ARG A 195 18.02 13.61 6.04
C ARG A 195 16.95 12.64 5.62
N ILE A 196 16.82 12.43 4.32
CA ILE A 196 15.79 11.55 3.74
C ILE A 196 16.36 10.67 2.63
N PHE A 197 15.91 9.42 2.61
CA PHE A 197 16.04 8.51 1.49
C PHE A 197 14.64 8.25 0.92
N HIS A 198 14.37 8.78 -0.28
CA HIS A 198 13.08 8.64 -0.96
C HIS A 198 13.26 8.48 -2.47
N ALA A 199 12.73 7.38 -3.02
CA ALA A 199 12.77 7.11 -4.45
C ALA A 199 14.21 7.14 -5.00
N ASP A 200 14.50 7.96 -6.01
CA ASP A 200 15.83 8.09 -6.58
C ASP A 200 16.76 9.03 -5.81
N THR A 201 16.30 9.60 -4.69
CA THR A 201 17.06 10.56 -3.89
C THR A 201 17.57 9.91 -2.60
N TYR A 202 18.89 9.72 -2.51
CA TYR A 202 19.59 9.29 -1.30
C TYR A 202 20.39 10.47 -0.74
N ASP A 203 19.83 11.16 0.25
CA ASP A 203 20.46 12.32 0.92
C ASP A 203 21.01 11.96 2.31
N CYS A 204 21.07 10.67 2.64
CA CYS A 204 21.47 10.20 3.96
C CYS A 204 22.98 10.02 4.07
N TYR A 205 23.50 10.21 5.27
CA TYR A 205 24.85 9.77 5.58
C TYR A 205 24.85 8.28 5.89
N ASP A 206 25.88 7.58 5.40
CA ASP A 206 26.06 6.16 5.70
C ASP A 206 26.41 5.92 7.19
N ASP A 207 26.93 6.94 7.87
CA ASP A 207 27.20 6.91 9.32
C ASP A 207 26.02 7.44 10.17
N SER A 208 24.82 7.60 9.59
CA SER A 208 23.63 7.99 10.34
C SER A 208 23.39 7.00 11.47
N ALA A 209 23.16 7.51 12.68
CA ALA A 209 22.94 6.70 13.85
C ALA A 209 21.79 5.70 13.67
N PHE A 210 20.71 6.13 13.02
CA PHE A 210 19.54 5.30 12.74
C PHE A 210 18.93 5.59 11.36
N PHE A 211 18.26 4.59 10.82
CA PHE A 211 17.45 4.68 9.61
C PHE A 211 15.99 4.40 9.96
N LEU A 212 15.14 5.43 9.90
CA LEU A 212 13.74 5.37 10.27
C LEU A 212 12.87 5.01 9.07
N PHE A 213 12.42 3.76 9.00
CA PHE A 213 11.44 3.33 8.01
C PHE A 213 10.02 3.67 8.46
N VAL A 214 9.21 4.09 7.49
CA VAL A 214 7.76 3.98 7.59
C VAL A 214 7.32 2.82 6.72
N VAL A 215 6.70 1.83 7.35
CA VAL A 215 6.24 0.62 6.69
C VAL A 215 4.73 0.51 6.71
N ARG A 216 4.22 -0.28 5.78
CA ARG A 216 2.81 -0.58 5.56
C ARG A 216 2.71 -1.94 4.88
N ASP A 217 1.62 -2.65 5.15
CA ASP A 217 1.26 -3.91 4.50
C ASP A 217 1.51 -3.82 2.98
N PRO A 218 2.31 -4.74 2.41
CA PRO A 218 2.70 -4.69 1.00
C PRO A 218 1.52 -4.65 0.03
N VAL A 219 0.42 -5.36 0.32
CA VAL A 219 -0.78 -5.37 -0.54
C VAL A 219 -1.51 -4.04 -0.45
N LYS A 220 -1.74 -3.51 0.75
CA LYS A 220 -2.37 -2.19 0.93
C LYS A 220 -1.50 -1.06 0.35
N ARG A 221 -0.17 -1.20 0.41
CA ARG A 221 0.79 -0.28 -0.19
C ARG A 221 0.63 -0.26 -1.72
N ILE A 222 0.62 -1.43 -2.36
CA ILE A 222 0.52 -1.55 -3.83
C ILE A 222 -0.84 -1.06 -4.35
N GLN A 223 -1.94 -1.40 -3.66
CA GLN A 223 -3.28 -0.88 -3.97
C GLN A 223 -3.31 0.65 -3.87
N SER A 224 -2.70 1.19 -2.82
CA SER A 224 -2.61 2.63 -2.62
C SER A 224 -1.75 3.32 -3.67
N ASP A 225 -0.71 2.66 -4.19
CA ASP A 225 0.14 3.21 -5.25
C ASP A 225 -0.57 3.21 -6.59
N PHE A 226 -1.13 2.07 -6.99
CA PHE A 226 -1.86 1.92 -8.23
C PHE A 226 -2.88 3.03 -8.43
N LEU A 227 -3.70 3.31 -7.41
CA LEU A 227 -4.74 4.34 -7.49
C LEU A 227 -4.20 5.76 -7.48
N TYR A 228 -3.05 5.99 -6.85
CA TYR A 228 -2.45 7.32 -6.80
C TYR A 228 -1.80 7.71 -8.11
N GLU A 229 -1.15 6.74 -8.77
CA GLU A 229 -0.41 6.97 -10.01
C GLU A 229 -1.31 6.85 -11.25
N ARG A 230 -2.48 6.21 -11.14
CA ARG A 230 -3.44 6.04 -12.23
C ARG A 230 -3.92 7.39 -12.76
N PRO A 231 -3.65 7.72 -14.03
CA PRO A 231 -4.16 8.92 -14.64
C PRO A 231 -5.67 8.77 -14.92
N PRO A 232 -6.47 9.84 -14.76
CA PRO A 232 -7.88 9.80 -15.14
C PRO A 232 -8.07 9.73 -16.66
N ASN A 233 -7.16 10.30 -17.44
CA ASN A 233 -7.13 10.22 -18.90
C ASN A 233 -5.74 10.60 -19.44
N GLU A 234 -5.52 10.34 -20.73
CA GLU A 234 -4.26 10.60 -21.42
C GLU A 234 -3.85 12.08 -21.41
N PHE A 235 -4.81 12.99 -21.57
CA PHE A 235 -4.53 14.42 -21.56
C PHE A 235 -3.92 14.88 -20.22
N ILE A 236 -4.50 14.44 -19.10
CA ILE A 236 -3.99 14.74 -17.76
C ILE A 236 -2.64 14.07 -17.54
N LEU A 237 -2.45 12.84 -18.02
CA LEU A 237 -1.16 12.15 -17.95
C LEU A 237 -0.06 12.97 -18.63
N LYS A 238 -0.26 13.35 -19.89
CA LYS A 238 0.70 14.12 -20.70
C LYS A 238 1.01 15.48 -20.07
N LYS A 239 0.00 16.14 -19.53
CA LYS A 239 0.15 17.45 -18.88
C LYS A 239 0.89 17.37 -17.54
N LYS A 240 0.56 16.40 -16.70
CA LYS A 240 1.07 16.32 -15.32
C LYS A 240 2.43 15.63 -15.25
N PHE A 241 2.72 14.70 -16.16
CA PHE A 241 3.91 13.85 -16.11
C PHE A 241 4.57 13.70 -17.50
N PRO A 242 5.01 14.79 -18.15
CA PRO A 242 5.56 14.71 -19.51
C PRO A 242 6.78 13.80 -19.63
N GLU A 243 7.67 13.83 -18.63
CA GLU A 243 8.89 12.99 -18.58
C GLU A 243 8.59 11.49 -18.43
N TYR A 244 7.43 11.16 -17.87
CA TYR A 244 7.03 9.80 -17.54
C TYR A 244 5.80 9.36 -18.31
N TYR A 245 5.40 10.15 -19.30
CA TYR A 245 4.16 9.95 -20.04
C TYR A 245 4.19 8.61 -20.77
N GLN A 246 5.27 8.31 -21.49
CA GLN A 246 5.37 7.11 -22.32
C GLN A 246 5.21 5.83 -21.50
N ARG A 247 6.04 5.64 -20.48
CA ARG A 247 5.98 4.45 -19.61
C ARG A 247 4.65 4.31 -18.85
N ARG A 248 4.03 5.42 -18.42
CA ARG A 248 2.72 5.37 -17.74
C ARG A 248 1.58 5.10 -18.71
N LYS A 249 1.65 5.62 -19.94
CA LYS A 249 0.69 5.34 -20.99
C LYS A 249 0.72 3.86 -21.34
N GLU A 250 1.92 3.32 -21.55
CA GLU A 250 2.15 1.90 -21.79
C GLU A 250 1.50 1.02 -20.71
N TYR A 251 1.58 1.42 -19.45
CA TYR A 251 0.99 0.65 -18.36
C TYR A 251 -0.53 0.84 -18.21
N TYR A 252 -1.01 2.08 -18.14
CA TYR A 252 -2.40 2.38 -17.75
C TYR A 252 -3.38 2.51 -18.92
N LEU A 253 -2.90 2.87 -20.11
CA LEU A 253 -3.74 3.22 -21.25
C LEU A 253 -3.63 2.21 -22.39
N ASP A 254 -2.43 1.66 -22.62
CA ASP A 254 -2.22 0.65 -23.66
C ASP A 254 -2.55 -0.78 -23.19
N CYS A 255 -2.68 -0.97 -21.87
CA CYS A 255 -3.12 -2.22 -21.25
C CYS A 255 -4.48 -2.03 -20.56
N PRO A 256 -5.29 -3.10 -20.43
CA PRO A 256 -6.65 -3.01 -19.87
C PRO A 256 -6.66 -2.88 -18.34
N PHE A 257 -5.71 -2.14 -17.75
CA PHE A 257 -5.51 -2.01 -16.31
C PHE A 257 -6.21 -0.77 -15.75
N ARG A 258 -7.52 -0.83 -15.59
CA ARG A 258 -8.26 0.26 -14.96
C ARG A 258 -8.23 0.17 -13.45
N THR A 259 -8.38 -1.03 -12.90
CA THR A 259 -8.37 -1.30 -11.46
C THR A 259 -7.22 -2.23 -11.09
N MET A 260 -6.94 -2.39 -9.79
CA MET A 260 -5.97 -3.40 -9.35
C MET A 260 -6.47 -4.83 -9.67
N GLU A 261 -7.78 -5.06 -9.59
CA GLU A 261 -8.39 -6.33 -10.00
C GLU A 261 -8.12 -6.63 -11.49
N ASP A 262 -8.16 -5.62 -12.35
CA ASP A 262 -7.83 -5.75 -13.77
C ASP A 262 -6.36 -6.13 -14.00
N VAL A 263 -5.43 -5.57 -13.20
CA VAL A 263 -4.02 -5.97 -13.24
C VAL A 263 -3.89 -7.47 -12.96
N VAL A 264 -4.65 -8.00 -11.99
CA VAL A 264 -4.61 -9.43 -11.67
C VAL A 264 -5.27 -10.25 -12.78
N ARG A 265 -6.53 -9.95 -13.10
CA ARG A 265 -7.35 -10.68 -14.06
C ARG A 265 -6.73 -10.74 -15.44
N TYR A 266 -6.20 -9.62 -15.91
CA TYR A 266 -5.65 -9.51 -17.25
C TYR A 266 -4.13 -9.61 -17.30
N GLY A 267 -3.41 -9.17 -16.27
CA GLY A 267 -1.95 -9.12 -16.29
C GLY A 267 -1.26 -10.32 -15.65
N LEU A 268 -1.82 -10.89 -14.58
CA LEU A 268 -1.10 -11.89 -13.76
C LEU A 268 -1.64 -13.32 -13.92
N LEU A 269 -2.86 -13.49 -14.43
CA LEU A 269 -3.38 -14.80 -14.78
C LEU A 269 -2.75 -15.33 -16.07
N LYS A 270 -2.24 -16.57 -16.04
CA LYS A 270 -1.59 -17.23 -17.18
C LYS A 270 -2.49 -17.24 -18.43
N ASN A 271 -3.76 -17.61 -18.25
CA ASN A 271 -4.73 -17.78 -19.34
C ASN A 271 -5.59 -16.52 -19.58
N SER A 272 -5.07 -15.33 -19.28
CA SER A 272 -5.82 -14.10 -19.54
C SER A 272 -5.85 -13.75 -21.03
N SER A 273 -6.84 -12.95 -21.43
CA SER A 273 -7.00 -12.44 -22.79
C SER A 273 -6.11 -11.23 -23.13
N ALA A 274 -5.26 -10.78 -22.20
CA ALA A 274 -4.38 -9.64 -22.48
C ALA A 274 -3.21 -10.03 -23.38
N ARG A 275 -2.68 -9.04 -24.10
CA ARG A 275 -1.43 -9.18 -24.85
C ARG A 275 -0.28 -9.56 -23.89
N GLU A 276 0.66 -10.38 -24.36
CA GLU A 276 1.83 -10.80 -23.58
C GLU A 276 2.65 -9.62 -23.04
N GLU A 277 2.76 -8.55 -23.83
CA GLU A 277 3.40 -7.32 -23.38
C GLU A 277 2.74 -6.73 -22.12
N CYS A 278 1.41 -6.78 -22.01
CA CYS A 278 0.69 -6.30 -20.83
C CYS A 278 0.89 -7.22 -19.62
N LYS A 279 0.93 -8.54 -19.84
CA LYS A 279 1.25 -9.50 -18.77
C LYS A 279 2.65 -9.25 -18.21
N MET A 280 3.63 -9.08 -19.09
CA MET A 280 5.00 -8.73 -18.71
C MET A 280 5.07 -7.39 -17.97
N ARG A 281 4.35 -6.35 -18.44
CA ARG A 281 4.28 -5.04 -17.78
C ARG A 281 3.69 -5.15 -16.37
N ALA A 282 2.60 -5.90 -16.18
CA ALA A 282 1.99 -6.14 -14.87
C ALA A 282 2.98 -6.81 -13.91
N PHE A 283 3.60 -7.91 -14.35
CA PHE A 283 4.57 -8.66 -13.56
C PHE A 283 5.79 -7.80 -13.17
N THR A 284 6.47 -7.20 -14.16
CA THR A 284 7.68 -6.41 -13.92
C THR A 284 7.43 -5.10 -13.18
N SER A 285 6.20 -4.57 -13.23
CA SER A 285 5.76 -3.45 -12.39
C SER A 285 5.70 -3.85 -10.92
N LEU A 286 4.99 -4.93 -10.58
CA LEU A 286 4.86 -5.40 -9.19
C LEU A 286 6.20 -5.77 -8.56
N TRP A 287 7.08 -6.35 -9.37
CA TRP A 287 8.43 -6.75 -8.99
C TRP A 287 9.40 -5.57 -8.87
N GLY A 288 9.00 -4.39 -9.32
CA GLY A 288 9.85 -3.21 -9.36
C GLY A 288 11.07 -3.36 -10.28
N THR A 289 11.06 -4.29 -11.23
CA THR A 289 12.18 -4.48 -12.18
C THR A 289 12.10 -3.53 -13.37
N LYS A 290 10.90 -3.04 -13.71
CA LYS A 290 10.69 -1.99 -14.72
C LYS A 290 9.98 -0.78 -14.12
N HIS A 291 10.40 0.41 -14.52
CA HIS A 291 9.98 1.67 -13.91
C HIS A 291 8.70 2.23 -14.56
N PHE A 292 7.56 1.52 -14.44
CA PHE A 292 6.26 2.05 -14.88
C PHE A 292 5.66 3.04 -13.87
N MET A 293 5.84 2.74 -12.57
CA MET A 293 5.34 3.52 -11.44
C MET A 293 6.48 3.74 -10.44
N CYS A 294 6.59 4.94 -9.89
CA CYS A 294 7.74 5.29 -9.06
C CYS A 294 7.78 4.48 -7.75
N HIS A 295 6.64 4.33 -7.06
CA HIS A 295 6.64 3.66 -5.76
C HIS A 295 6.58 2.12 -5.83
N HIS A 296 6.22 1.55 -6.98
CA HIS A 296 6.49 0.14 -7.27
C HIS A 296 7.97 -0.11 -7.56
N TYR A 297 8.59 0.76 -8.37
CA TYR A 297 9.98 0.60 -8.77
C TYR A 297 10.96 0.75 -7.59
N PHE A 298 10.70 1.72 -6.72
CA PHE A 298 11.43 1.93 -5.46
C PHE A 298 10.67 1.27 -4.31
N ASN A 299 10.73 -0.06 -4.26
CA ASN A 299 10.05 -0.92 -3.30
C ASN A 299 10.86 -1.11 -1.99
N TYR A 300 10.43 -2.00 -1.08
CA TYR A 300 11.16 -2.25 0.17
C TYR A 300 12.57 -2.78 -0.07
N GLN A 301 12.76 -3.67 -1.05
CA GLN A 301 14.07 -4.23 -1.39
C GLN A 301 15.07 -3.13 -1.74
N PHE A 302 14.67 -2.20 -2.60
CA PHE A 302 15.50 -1.06 -2.99
C PHE A 302 15.94 -0.21 -1.79
N HIS A 303 15.02 0.09 -0.89
CA HIS A 303 15.35 0.91 0.27
C HIS A 303 16.22 0.16 1.28
N LEU A 304 16.00 -1.14 1.50
CA LEU A 304 16.77 -1.93 2.46
C LEU A 304 18.20 -2.21 1.98
N GLU A 305 18.36 -2.67 0.72
CA GLU A 305 19.68 -2.91 0.13
C GLU A 305 20.44 -1.62 -0.17
N GLY A 306 19.71 -0.50 -0.26
CA GLY A 306 20.28 0.83 -0.37
C GLY A 306 20.88 1.34 0.92
N LEU A 307 20.85 0.61 2.05
CA LEU A 307 21.48 1.03 3.31
C LEU A 307 22.83 0.32 3.56
N PRO A 308 23.69 0.87 4.42
CA PRO A 308 24.81 0.12 5.00
C PRO A 308 24.35 -1.21 5.62
N GLN A 309 25.18 -2.25 5.56
CA GLN A 309 24.81 -3.59 6.05
C GLN A 309 24.52 -3.60 7.56
N ASP A 310 25.29 -2.83 8.32
CA ASP A 310 25.20 -2.64 9.77
C ASP A 310 24.22 -1.52 10.18
N ALA A 311 23.46 -0.96 9.24
CA ALA A 311 22.48 0.07 9.52
C ALA A 311 21.50 -0.35 10.63
N ARG A 312 21.38 0.53 11.64
CA ARG A 312 20.43 0.39 12.74
C ARG A 312 19.07 0.91 12.32
N ILE A 313 18.06 0.03 12.33
CA ILE A 313 16.75 0.33 11.77
C ILE A 313 15.76 0.66 12.88
N LEU A 314 15.01 1.74 12.69
CA LEU A 314 13.81 2.08 13.45
C LEU A 314 12.60 1.98 12.52
N VAL A 315 11.44 1.59 13.04
CA VAL A 315 10.23 1.39 12.24
C VAL A 315 9.03 2.07 12.88
N ILE A 316 8.25 2.75 12.02
CA ILE A 316 6.89 3.19 12.29
C ILE A 316 5.94 2.45 11.35
N ARG A 317 5.03 1.64 11.90
CA ARG A 317 4.00 0.90 11.15
C ARG A 317 2.81 1.81 10.88
N ASN A 318 2.37 1.85 9.63
CA ASN A 318 1.21 2.60 9.17
C ASN A 318 0.16 1.66 8.58
N GLU A 319 -0.29 0.72 9.41
CA GLU A 319 -1.37 -0.18 9.06
C GLU A 319 -2.74 0.49 9.25
N VAL A 320 -3.63 0.24 8.29
CA VAL A 320 -5.01 0.72 8.32
C VAL A 320 -5.91 -0.50 8.42
N TRP A 321 -6.51 -0.69 9.58
CA TRP A 321 -7.60 -1.63 9.73
C TRP A 321 -8.91 -0.96 9.33
N ALA A 322 -9.61 -1.59 8.39
CA ALA A 322 -11.05 -1.50 8.41
C ALA A 322 -11.49 -2.38 9.59
N CYS A 323 -11.99 -1.79 10.67
CA CYS A 323 -12.65 -2.59 11.70
C CYS A 323 -13.75 -3.39 11.03
N LEU A 324 -13.56 -4.71 10.92
CA LEU A 324 -14.58 -5.62 10.44
C LEU A 324 -15.68 -5.61 11.50
N TRP A 325 -16.82 -5.04 11.14
CA TRP A 325 -18.01 -5.04 11.98
C TRP A 325 -18.50 -6.49 12.08
N ILE A 326 -18.18 -7.17 13.19
CA ILE A 326 -19.02 -8.26 13.63
C ILE A 326 -20.30 -7.59 14.10
N VAL A 327 -21.33 -7.60 13.24
CA VAL A 327 -22.67 -7.22 13.64
C VAL A 327 -23.12 -8.27 14.64
N PHE A 328 -22.86 -8.04 15.93
CA PHE A 328 -23.64 -8.68 16.98
C PHE A 328 -25.05 -8.11 16.84
N VAL A 329 -25.94 -8.89 16.22
CA VAL A 329 -27.38 -8.66 16.30
C VAL A 329 -27.77 -9.02 17.73
N ASP A 330 -27.54 -8.09 18.66
CA ASP A 330 -28.17 -8.16 19.98
C ASP A 330 -29.64 -7.83 19.78
N CYS A 331 -30.44 -8.87 19.56
CA CYS A 331 -31.89 -8.84 19.70
C CYS A 331 -32.24 -8.55 21.17
N PHE A 332 -32.16 -7.28 21.58
CA PHE A 332 -32.75 -6.83 22.84
C PHE A 332 -34.27 -6.79 22.66
N CYS A 333 -34.91 -7.92 22.98
CA CYS A 333 -36.37 -7.98 23.10
C CYS A 333 -36.76 -7.43 24.48
N PRO A 334 -37.46 -6.29 24.59
CA PRO A 334 -37.93 -5.79 25.87
C PRO A 334 -39.27 -6.47 26.20
N ILE A 335 -39.26 -7.79 26.40
CA ILE A 335 -40.35 -8.48 27.08
C ILE A 335 -39.75 -9.25 28.23
N LYS A 336 -40.05 -8.78 29.44
CA LYS A 336 -39.65 -9.39 30.70
C LYS A 336 -40.05 -10.87 30.71
N GLY A 337 -39.06 -11.75 30.80
CA GLY A 337 -39.24 -13.06 31.43
C GLY A 337 -39.35 -14.30 30.53
N MET A 338 -38.60 -14.41 29.43
CA MET A 338 -38.45 -15.71 28.76
C MET A 338 -36.99 -15.97 28.37
N TYR A 339 -36.46 -17.07 28.88
CA TYR A 339 -35.18 -17.64 28.50
C TYR A 339 -35.26 -18.06 27.02
N CYS A 340 -34.42 -17.48 26.15
CA CYS A 340 -34.21 -18.00 24.81
C CYS A 340 -33.37 -19.29 24.91
N MET A 341 -34.05 -20.44 24.94
CA MET A 341 -33.42 -21.70 24.55
C MET A 341 -33.18 -21.70 23.04
N LEU A 342 -31.99 -22.17 22.67
CA LEU A 342 -31.48 -22.38 21.32
C LEU A 342 -32.56 -23.00 20.41
N LEU A 343 -32.94 -22.29 19.34
CA LEU A 343 -33.73 -22.83 18.24
C LEU A 343 -32.88 -22.90 16.96
N PRO A 344 -33.01 -23.97 16.17
CA PRO A 344 -32.27 -24.15 14.92
C PRO A 344 -32.73 -23.18 13.81
N PRO A 345 -31.84 -22.85 12.85
CA PRO A 345 -31.96 -21.72 11.92
C PRO A 345 -33.11 -21.81 10.90
N GLU A 346 -33.83 -22.92 10.83
CA GLU A 346 -34.87 -23.15 9.80
C GLU A 346 -36.23 -22.50 10.15
N LEU A 347 -36.44 -22.05 11.39
CA LEU A 347 -37.72 -21.44 11.81
C LEU A 347 -37.74 -19.89 11.78
N LEU A 348 -36.67 -19.23 11.34
CA LEU A 348 -36.54 -17.76 11.45
C LEU A 348 -37.26 -16.95 10.35
N LEU A 349 -37.94 -17.61 9.40
CA LEU A 349 -38.49 -16.95 8.21
C LEU A 349 -39.99 -16.56 8.27
N LEU A 350 -40.69 -16.75 9.39
CA LEU A 350 -42.14 -16.50 9.46
C LEU A 350 -42.60 -15.40 10.44
N LEU A 351 -41.71 -14.57 10.98
CA LEU A 351 -42.10 -13.47 11.89
C LEU A 351 -41.57 -12.10 11.45
N PHE A 352 -41.97 -11.67 10.25
CA PHE A 352 -41.95 -10.26 9.89
C PHE A 352 -43.36 -9.80 9.52
N ASP A 353 -44.19 -9.61 10.55
CA ASP A 353 -45.37 -8.75 10.42
C ASP A 353 -45.06 -7.34 10.96
N SER A 354 -45.66 -6.41 10.24
CA SER A 354 -45.60 -4.96 10.24
C SER A 354 -45.69 -4.28 11.62
N SER A 355 -44.98 -3.14 11.70
CA SER A 355 -45.04 -2.12 12.77
C SER A 355 -44.24 -2.39 14.05
N LYS A 356 -42.95 -1.98 14.04
CA LYS A 356 -42.33 -1.16 15.09
C LYS A 356 -40.96 -0.67 14.62
N SER A 357 -40.74 0.63 14.74
CA SER A 357 -39.55 1.34 14.28
C SER A 357 -38.27 0.80 14.89
N CYS A 358 -37.49 0.03 14.13
CA CYS A 358 -36.08 -0.22 14.44
C CYS A 358 -35.28 1.03 14.09
N SER A 359 -34.83 1.75 15.11
CA SER A 359 -33.84 2.80 14.94
C SER A 359 -32.52 2.17 14.52
N PHE A 360 -32.21 2.20 13.22
CA PHE A 360 -30.90 1.87 12.70
C PHE A 360 -29.88 2.90 13.23
N LEU A 361 -29.14 2.53 14.28
CA LEU A 361 -27.98 3.29 14.70
C LEU A 361 -26.86 3.03 13.68
N CYS A 362 -26.81 3.83 12.62
CA CYS A 362 -25.74 3.82 11.65
C CYS A 362 -24.48 4.39 12.33
N MET A 363 -23.67 3.53 12.95
CA MET A 363 -22.38 3.94 13.47
C MET A 363 -21.42 4.19 12.31
N VAL A 364 -21.00 5.45 12.17
CA VAL A 364 -20.01 5.89 11.19
C VAL A 364 -18.67 5.21 11.52
N SER A 365 -18.20 4.35 10.63
CA SER A 365 -16.92 3.64 10.77
C SER A 365 -15.75 4.64 10.71
N TYR A 366 -14.89 4.63 11.73
CA TYR A 366 -13.67 5.41 11.78
C TYR A 366 -12.47 4.49 11.52
N THR A 367 -11.79 4.66 10.39
CA THR A 367 -10.52 3.97 10.13
C THR A 367 -9.43 4.58 11.01
N ARG A 368 -9.09 3.89 12.11
CA ARG A 368 -8.00 4.30 13.01
C ARG A 368 -6.70 3.67 12.51
N ARG A 369 -5.63 4.46 12.41
CA ARG A 369 -4.27 3.98 12.22
C ARG A 369 -3.78 3.46 13.57
N GLN A 370 -3.81 2.15 13.76
CA GLN A 370 -3.71 1.53 15.09
C GLN A 370 -2.29 1.64 15.67
N HIS A 371 -1.26 1.47 14.83
CA HIS A 371 0.13 1.41 15.29
C HIS A 371 0.89 2.74 15.25
N LEU A 372 0.42 3.71 14.45
CA LEU A 372 1.20 4.92 14.14
C LEU A 372 1.57 5.74 15.38
N VAL A 373 0.62 5.93 16.30
CA VAL A 373 0.84 6.73 17.52
C VAL A 373 1.76 5.98 18.50
N GLN A 374 1.50 4.70 18.70
CA GLN A 374 2.30 3.84 19.58
C GLN A 374 3.74 3.74 19.09
N ASP A 375 3.94 3.48 17.80
CA ASP A 375 5.28 3.34 17.23
C ASP A 375 6.04 4.67 17.22
N TRP A 376 5.37 5.81 16.97
CA TRP A 376 6.00 7.12 17.09
C TRP A 376 6.52 7.37 18.50
N ASN A 377 5.65 7.16 19.50
CA ASN A 377 5.98 7.30 20.91
C ASN A 377 7.09 6.31 21.33
N GLY A 378 7.05 5.08 20.81
CA GLY A 378 8.08 4.06 21.04
C GLY A 378 9.44 4.45 20.48
N VAL A 379 9.47 4.99 19.25
CA VAL A 379 10.70 5.53 18.64
C VAL A 379 11.25 6.70 19.44
N GLU A 380 10.38 7.66 19.81
CA GLU A 380 10.74 8.83 20.60
C GLU A 380 11.36 8.41 21.94
N HIS A 381 10.72 7.47 22.66
CA HIS A 381 11.26 6.93 23.90
C HIS A 381 12.60 6.20 23.69
N PHE A 382 12.70 5.38 22.64
CA PHE A 382 13.91 4.61 22.33
C PHE A 382 15.14 5.50 22.11
N ILE A 383 14.96 6.68 21.52
CA ILE A 383 16.05 7.65 21.31
C ILE A 383 16.29 8.58 22.52
N GLY A 384 15.67 8.30 23.67
CA GLY A 384 15.82 9.06 24.92
C GLY A 384 14.85 10.23 25.09
N GLY A 385 13.79 10.28 24.29
CA GLY A 385 12.70 11.24 24.40
C GLY A 385 11.59 10.79 25.36
N GLN A 386 10.47 11.51 25.34
CA GLN A 386 9.31 11.20 26.17
C GLN A 386 8.45 10.08 25.56
N SER A 387 7.91 9.18 26.38
CA SER A 387 7.10 8.03 25.93
C SER A 387 5.70 8.40 25.47
N ASP A 388 5.19 9.58 25.84
CA ASP A 388 3.78 9.92 25.67
C ASP A 388 3.59 11.32 25.06
N ILE A 389 4.45 11.68 24.09
CA ILE A 389 4.34 12.97 23.38
C ILE A 389 2.99 13.07 22.68
N ILE A 390 2.54 11.96 22.08
CA ILE A 390 1.26 11.90 21.40
C ILE A 390 0.27 11.14 22.28
N PRO A 391 -0.82 11.79 22.73
CA PRO A 391 -1.88 11.08 23.43
C PRO A 391 -2.46 9.98 22.54
N PRO A 392 -2.82 8.80 23.08
CA PRO A 392 -3.32 7.67 22.30
C PRO A 392 -4.59 8.02 21.49
N ASN A 393 -5.37 9.01 21.95
CA ASN A 393 -6.59 9.49 21.28
C ASN A 393 -6.36 10.62 20.27
N SER A 394 -5.12 11.07 20.11
CA SER A 394 -4.76 12.08 19.11
C SER A 394 -4.74 11.46 17.72
N THR A 395 -5.39 12.13 16.77
CA THR A 395 -5.35 11.71 15.37
C THR A 395 -4.19 12.42 14.70
N LEU A 396 -3.07 11.71 14.51
CA LEU A 396 -2.01 12.17 13.62
C LEU A 396 -2.58 12.41 12.22
N ALA A 397 -2.68 13.70 11.85
CA ALA A 397 -3.09 14.28 10.58
C ALA A 397 -4.07 13.46 9.71
N LYS A 398 -5.35 13.84 9.66
CA LYS A 398 -6.35 13.32 8.71
C LYS A 398 -6.04 13.73 7.26
N MET A 399 -4.97 13.18 6.66
CA MET A 399 -4.69 13.36 5.24
C MET A 399 -5.28 12.20 4.43
N ASN A 400 -6.61 12.10 4.40
CA ASN A 400 -7.26 11.24 3.40
C ASN A 400 -7.30 12.01 2.08
N VAL A 401 -6.26 11.81 1.26
CA VAL A 401 -6.08 12.52 -0.01
C VAL A 401 -7.09 12.08 -1.08
N ASN A 402 -7.66 10.87 -0.95
CA ASN A 402 -8.68 10.37 -1.88
C ASN A 402 -10.06 10.35 -1.22
N LYS A 403 -10.84 11.41 -1.44
CA LYS A 403 -12.27 11.47 -1.06
C LYS A 403 -13.20 10.95 -2.15
N ASN A 404 -12.69 10.47 -3.29
CA ASN A 404 -13.53 9.98 -4.38
C ASN A 404 -14.11 8.60 -4.00
N PRO A 405 -15.44 8.45 -3.82
CA PRO A 405 -16.06 7.17 -3.48
C PRO A 405 -15.78 6.07 -4.52
N GLN A 406 -15.65 6.44 -5.79
CA GLN A 406 -15.32 5.49 -6.85
C GLN A 406 -13.91 4.89 -6.67
N ALA A 407 -13.00 5.65 -6.07
CA ALA A 407 -11.67 5.16 -5.76
C ALA A 407 -11.66 4.16 -4.60
N GLU A 408 -12.73 4.04 -3.79
CA GLU A 408 -12.83 2.98 -2.77
C GLU A 408 -13.19 1.64 -3.41
N GLN A 409 -14.10 1.62 -4.38
CA GLN A 409 -14.44 0.38 -5.10
C GLN A 409 -13.23 -0.17 -5.85
N ASP A 410 -12.44 0.72 -6.46
CA ASP A 410 -11.23 0.36 -7.20
C ASP A 410 -10.07 -0.16 -6.32
N LYS A 411 -10.17 -0.05 -4.98
CA LYS A 411 -9.18 -0.60 -4.04
C LYS A 411 -9.37 -2.09 -3.80
N ASN A 412 -10.58 -2.59 -3.97
CA ASN A 412 -10.91 -3.92 -3.50
C ASN A 412 -10.38 -4.98 -4.48
N LEU A 413 -9.72 -5.99 -3.91
CA LEU A 413 -9.34 -7.20 -4.63
C LEU A 413 -10.30 -8.31 -4.22
N SER A 414 -10.68 -9.17 -5.17
CA SER A 414 -11.34 -10.42 -4.81
C SER A 414 -10.39 -11.30 -3.97
N PRO A 415 -10.88 -12.19 -3.09
CA PRO A 415 -10.01 -13.08 -2.31
C PRO A 415 -9.08 -13.93 -3.19
N ALA A 416 -9.55 -14.35 -4.37
CA ALA A 416 -8.73 -15.06 -5.36
C ALA A 416 -7.62 -14.16 -5.91
N SER A 417 -7.97 -12.93 -6.32
CA SER A 417 -6.99 -11.97 -6.84
C SER A 417 -5.99 -11.51 -5.79
N GLN A 418 -6.41 -11.39 -4.54
CA GLN A 418 -5.53 -11.09 -3.41
C GLN A 418 -4.47 -12.17 -3.22
N ARG A 419 -4.84 -13.46 -3.27
CA ARG A 419 -3.86 -14.57 -3.21
C ARG A 419 -2.82 -14.49 -4.32
N ILE A 420 -3.25 -14.17 -5.55
CA ILE A 420 -2.34 -13.99 -6.68
C ILE A 420 -1.38 -12.81 -6.43
N VAL A 421 -1.90 -11.66 -5.97
CA VAL A 421 -1.06 -10.50 -5.63
C VAL A 421 -0.07 -10.83 -4.52
N CYS A 422 -0.50 -11.50 -3.45
CA CYS A 422 0.39 -11.96 -2.38
C CYS A 422 1.53 -12.81 -2.94
N ALA A 423 1.22 -13.81 -3.77
CA ALA A 423 2.24 -14.66 -4.39
C ALA A 423 3.22 -13.86 -5.25
N GLN A 424 2.75 -12.88 -6.02
CA GLN A 424 3.60 -11.99 -6.83
C GLN A 424 4.43 -11.02 -5.99
N LEU A 425 3.97 -10.68 -4.78
CA LEU A 425 4.68 -9.82 -3.83
C LEU A 425 5.52 -10.61 -2.82
N CYS A 426 5.75 -11.91 -3.00
CA CYS A 426 6.48 -12.75 -2.03
C CYS A 426 7.81 -12.12 -1.58
N ASN A 427 8.66 -11.71 -2.53
CA ASN A 427 9.95 -11.07 -2.25
C ASN A 427 9.82 -9.74 -1.50
N GLU A 428 8.80 -8.95 -1.83
CA GLU A 428 8.48 -7.70 -1.15
C GLU A 428 8.00 -7.95 0.29
N ILE A 429 7.17 -8.98 0.50
CA ILE A 429 6.67 -9.40 1.82
C ILE A 429 7.82 -9.91 2.68
N VAL A 430 8.69 -10.78 2.15
CA VAL A 430 9.90 -11.24 2.84
C VAL A 430 10.77 -10.06 3.27
N THR A 431 10.98 -9.08 2.39
CA THR A 431 11.75 -7.88 2.70
C THR A 431 11.08 -7.04 3.79
N TYR A 432 9.76 -6.86 3.73
CA TYR A 432 8.97 -6.18 4.76
C TYR A 432 9.14 -6.86 6.14
N LYS A 433 9.06 -8.20 6.19
CA LYS A 433 9.30 -8.98 7.42
C LYS A 433 10.73 -8.79 7.93
N LYS A 434 11.72 -8.77 7.04
CA LYS A 434 13.12 -8.53 7.37
C LYS A 434 13.34 -7.14 7.99
N ILE A 435 12.67 -6.11 7.48
CA ILE A 435 12.70 -4.75 8.06
C ILE A 435 12.12 -4.76 9.48
N LEU A 436 10.95 -5.39 9.68
CA LEU A 436 10.29 -5.47 10.99
C LEU A 436 11.15 -6.21 12.02
N ARG A 437 11.74 -7.35 11.65
CA ARG A 437 12.60 -8.15 12.55
C ARG A 437 13.92 -7.45 12.89
N ARG A 438 14.40 -6.55 12.02
CA ARG A 438 15.60 -5.72 12.27
C ARG A 438 15.31 -4.45 13.08
N ALA A 439 14.04 -4.10 13.29
CA ALA A 439 13.65 -2.88 13.97
C ALA A 439 14.06 -2.94 15.45
N LEU A 440 14.82 -1.95 15.91
CA LEU A 440 15.30 -1.92 17.30
C LEU A 440 14.24 -1.46 18.30
N ASN A 441 13.22 -0.71 17.83
CA ASN A 441 12.17 -0.14 18.66
C ASN A 441 10.91 -1.02 18.76
N LEU A 442 10.82 -2.11 18.00
CA LEU A 442 9.68 -3.03 18.05
C LEU A 442 10.03 -4.21 18.95
N ASN A 443 9.12 -4.56 19.85
CA ASN A 443 9.28 -5.76 20.66
C ASN A 443 8.79 -7.01 19.88
N PRO A 444 9.11 -8.24 20.32
CA PRO A 444 8.67 -9.45 19.63
C PRO A 444 7.14 -9.63 19.55
N SER A 445 6.37 -9.02 20.46
CA SER A 445 4.91 -9.03 20.41
C SER A 445 4.38 -8.12 19.30
N ASP A 446 4.96 -6.94 19.12
CA ASP A 446 4.58 -6.01 18.04
C ASP A 446 4.82 -6.64 16.67
N VAL A 447 5.98 -7.30 16.49
CA VAL A 447 6.30 -8.02 15.26
C VAL A 447 5.33 -9.17 15.03
N ARG A 448 5.03 -9.95 16.07
CA ARG A 448 4.08 -11.07 15.99
C ARG A 448 2.68 -10.61 15.60
N GLU A 449 2.18 -9.56 16.25
CA GLU A 449 0.90 -8.94 15.92
C GLU A 449 0.88 -8.60 14.43
N THR A 450 1.87 -7.85 13.94
CA THR A 450 2.00 -7.50 12.51
C THR A 450 2.07 -8.73 11.59
N MET A 451 2.70 -9.82 12.01
CA MET A 451 2.70 -11.07 11.24
C MET A 451 1.31 -11.73 11.20
N GLU A 452 0.52 -11.67 12.27
CA GLU A 452 -0.87 -12.14 12.25
C GLU A 452 -1.75 -11.29 11.34
N GLU A 453 -1.58 -9.96 11.35
CA GLU A 453 -2.29 -9.07 10.42
C GLU A 453 -1.95 -9.40 8.96
N LEU A 454 -0.67 -9.67 8.69
CA LEU A 454 -0.20 -10.10 7.38
C LEU A 454 -0.75 -11.49 7.02
N ARG A 455 -0.81 -12.45 7.96
CA ARG A 455 -1.36 -13.79 7.71
C ARG A 455 -2.84 -13.75 7.37
N LEU A 456 -3.60 -12.82 7.94
CA LEU A 456 -5.01 -12.60 7.55
C LEU A 456 -5.15 -12.11 6.10
N GLN A 457 -4.17 -11.36 5.58
CA GLN A 457 -4.20 -10.82 4.22
C GLN A 457 -3.55 -11.75 3.19
N CYS A 458 -2.45 -12.40 3.56
CA CYS A 458 -1.63 -13.26 2.71
C CYS A 458 -1.23 -14.52 3.48
N PRO A 459 -2.17 -15.46 3.74
CA PRO A 459 -1.91 -16.61 4.63
C PRO A 459 -0.69 -17.43 4.22
N GLU A 460 -0.57 -17.74 2.93
CA GLU A 460 0.51 -18.55 2.40
C GLU A 460 1.87 -17.84 2.42
N MET A 461 1.92 -16.51 2.30
CA MET A 461 3.18 -15.74 2.17
C MET A 461 3.68 -15.17 3.51
N ALA A 462 2.81 -15.11 4.53
CA ALA A 462 3.18 -14.66 5.87
C ALA A 462 4.26 -15.55 6.50
N ASP A 463 4.23 -16.84 6.19
CA ASP A 463 5.14 -17.85 6.72
C ASP A 463 6.38 -18.15 5.86
N VAL A 464 6.42 -17.67 4.60
CA VAL A 464 7.53 -17.93 3.66
C VAL A 464 8.79 -17.14 4.07
N GLU A 465 9.90 -17.82 4.28
CA GLU A 465 11.17 -17.18 4.68
C GLU A 465 12.03 -16.73 3.48
N GLU A 466 13.14 -16.06 3.78
CA GLU A 466 14.09 -15.59 2.75
C GLU A 466 14.66 -16.77 1.95
N GLY A 467 14.51 -16.74 0.63
CA GLY A 467 14.94 -17.81 -0.28
C GLY A 467 13.86 -18.84 -0.61
N GLU A 468 12.71 -18.83 0.07
CA GLU A 468 11.61 -19.77 -0.15
C GLU A 468 10.58 -19.30 -1.19
N CYS A 469 10.67 -18.03 -1.62
CA CYS A 469 9.83 -17.53 -2.70
C CYS A 469 10.08 -18.30 -4.01
N LYS A 470 8.99 -18.71 -4.68
CA LYS A 470 9.05 -19.47 -5.95
C LYS A 470 9.91 -18.81 -7.02
N LEU A 471 9.97 -17.49 -7.01
CA LEU A 471 10.72 -16.71 -7.97
C LEU A 471 11.85 -15.98 -7.22
N PRO A 472 13.08 -15.96 -7.77
CA PRO A 472 14.23 -15.40 -7.07
C PRO A 472 14.08 -13.91 -6.84
N MET A 473 14.70 -13.41 -5.76
CA MET A 473 14.81 -11.98 -5.49
C MET A 473 15.43 -11.26 -6.72
N PRO A 474 14.82 -10.17 -7.23
CA PRO A 474 15.37 -9.43 -8.36
C PRO A 474 16.76 -8.87 -8.08
N ASP A 475 17.68 -8.90 -9.05
CA ASP A 475 18.95 -8.16 -8.94
C ASP A 475 18.69 -6.67 -9.18
N ILE A 476 18.92 -5.86 -8.14
CA ILE A 476 18.72 -4.39 -8.18
C ILE A 476 20.04 -3.62 -8.12
N LYS A 477 21.20 -4.25 -8.32
CA LYS A 477 22.51 -3.56 -8.27
C LYS A 477 22.57 -2.37 -9.22
N GLU A 478 22.13 -2.55 -10.47
CA GLU A 478 22.11 -1.46 -11.45
C GLU A 478 21.21 -0.31 -10.99
N LYS A 479 20.04 -0.64 -10.40
CA LYS A 479 19.11 0.34 -9.83
C LYS A 479 19.80 1.15 -8.72
N LEU A 480 20.50 0.47 -7.79
CA LEU A 480 21.24 1.10 -6.70
C LEU A 480 22.39 1.98 -7.19
N VAL A 481 23.17 1.51 -8.17
CA VAL A 481 24.27 2.29 -8.79
C VAL A 481 23.73 3.58 -9.41
N ASN A 482 22.62 3.48 -10.15
CA ASN A 482 22.02 4.61 -10.84
C ASN A 482 21.44 5.67 -9.89
N THR A 483 20.97 5.28 -8.69
CA THR A 483 20.33 6.21 -7.74
C THR A 483 21.26 6.68 -6.62
N ARG A 484 22.11 5.81 -6.07
CA ARG A 484 23.06 6.19 -5.01
C ARG A 484 24.27 6.96 -5.53
N GLY A 485 24.43 7.02 -6.86
CA GLY A 485 25.54 7.73 -7.47
C GLY A 485 26.89 7.05 -7.22
N TYR A 486 26.91 5.72 -7.08
CA TYR A 486 28.14 4.91 -7.04
C TYR A 486 28.87 5.00 -8.38
N ARG A 487 29.44 6.15 -8.70
CA ARG A 487 30.17 6.37 -9.96
C ARG A 487 31.47 5.57 -10.05
N TYR A 488 31.96 5.00 -8.93
CA TYR A 488 33.32 4.43 -8.86
C TYR A 488 33.45 3.05 -8.23
N VAL A 489 32.37 2.41 -7.75
CA VAL A 489 32.46 1.09 -7.13
C VAL A 489 31.63 0.10 -7.95
N VAL A 490 32.31 -0.52 -8.94
CA VAL A 490 31.92 -1.78 -9.61
C VAL A 490 30.72 -1.73 -10.56
N MET A 491 30.92 -1.17 -11.77
CA MET A 491 30.08 -1.53 -12.93
C MET A 491 30.69 -2.62 -13.83
N GLN A 492 32.00 -2.85 -13.80
CA GLN A 492 32.62 -3.78 -14.77
C GLN A 492 32.22 -5.24 -14.51
N GLY A 493 32.19 -5.67 -13.24
CA GLY A 493 31.76 -7.03 -12.88
C GLY A 493 30.26 -7.28 -13.03
N SER A 494 29.40 -6.30 -12.72
CA SER A 494 27.94 -6.46 -12.84
C SER A 494 27.48 -6.43 -14.30
N TYR A 495 28.14 -5.63 -15.14
CA TYR A 495 27.82 -5.55 -16.56
C TYR A 495 28.18 -6.85 -17.29
N GLU A 496 29.38 -7.40 -17.04
CA GLU A 496 29.81 -8.68 -17.64
C GLU A 496 28.97 -9.87 -17.13
N TYR A 497 28.60 -9.88 -15.85
CA TYR A 497 27.72 -10.91 -15.28
C TYR A 497 26.30 -10.89 -15.89
N ASN A 498 25.70 -9.70 -16.01
CA ASN A 498 24.34 -9.57 -16.55
C ASN A 498 24.28 -9.74 -18.07
N LYS A 499 25.33 -9.35 -18.80
CA LYS A 499 25.45 -9.61 -20.23
C LYS A 499 25.41 -11.12 -20.53
N ASN A 500 26.23 -11.90 -19.83
CA ASN A 500 26.28 -13.35 -20.03
C ASN A 500 24.95 -14.03 -19.63
N LYS A 501 24.29 -13.56 -18.56
CA LYS A 501 23.02 -14.14 -18.09
C LYS A 501 21.85 -13.86 -19.04
N LEU A 502 21.77 -12.65 -19.59
CA LEU A 502 20.73 -12.27 -20.57
C LEU A 502 20.90 -13.01 -21.90
N GLU A 503 22.15 -13.21 -22.34
CA GLU A 503 22.45 -14.02 -23.54
C GLU A 503 22.04 -15.50 -23.36
N THR A 504 22.18 -16.07 -22.15
CA THR A 504 21.72 -17.44 -21.86
C THR A 504 20.21 -17.60 -21.64
N GLN A 505 19.51 -16.61 -21.10
CA GLN A 505 18.06 -16.73 -20.84
C GLN A 505 17.20 -16.51 -22.10
N ASN A 506 17.65 -15.69 -23.06
CA ASN A 506 16.96 -15.55 -24.34
C ASN A 506 16.95 -16.86 -25.15
N HIS A 507 17.96 -17.73 -24.97
CA HIS A 507 17.99 -19.04 -25.63
C HIS A 507 17.14 -20.12 -24.95
N TYR A 508 16.65 -19.90 -23.72
CA TYR A 508 15.84 -20.90 -23.01
C TYR A 508 14.37 -20.85 -23.47
N TYR A 509 13.82 -19.67 -23.72
CA TYR A 509 12.44 -19.52 -24.21
C TYR A 509 12.28 -19.90 -25.69
N GLU A 510 13.34 -19.81 -26.49
CA GLU A 510 13.31 -20.23 -27.91
C GLU A 510 13.34 -21.77 -28.07
N LYS A 511 13.80 -22.51 -27.06
CA LYS A 511 13.93 -23.98 -27.14
C LYS A 511 12.67 -24.75 -26.77
N ASP A 512 11.77 -24.16 -25.99
CA ASP A 512 10.52 -24.81 -25.59
C ASP A 512 9.42 -24.65 -26.66
N GLU A 513 9.47 -23.62 -27.52
CA GLU A 513 8.53 -23.48 -28.64
C GLU A 513 8.84 -24.40 -29.83
N VAL A 514 10.08 -24.92 -29.95
CA VAL A 514 10.45 -25.81 -31.07
C VAL A 514 10.04 -27.27 -30.81
N LYS A 515 9.83 -27.68 -29.55
CA LYS A 515 9.50 -29.08 -29.22
C LYS A 515 8.02 -29.45 -29.31
N GLU A 516 7.10 -28.49 -29.39
CA GLU A 516 5.68 -28.78 -29.60
C GLU A 516 5.28 -28.86 -31.10
N GLY A 517 6.19 -28.53 -32.02
CA GLY A 517 5.94 -28.58 -33.47
C GLY A 517 6.33 -29.89 -34.18
N GLU A 518 7.01 -30.82 -33.50
CA GLU A 518 7.62 -32.00 -34.14
C GLU A 518 7.00 -33.35 -33.74
N MET A 519 5.77 -33.34 -33.20
CA MET A 519 5.05 -34.56 -32.80
C MET A 519 3.78 -34.86 -33.62
N SER A 520 3.69 -34.34 -34.84
CA SER A 520 2.60 -34.62 -35.79
C SER A 520 3.10 -35.17 -37.12
N ASN A 521 3.88 -36.25 -37.09
CA ASN A 521 4.10 -37.13 -38.25
C ASN A 521 4.66 -38.48 -37.80
N VAL A 522 3.84 -39.31 -37.16
CA VAL A 522 4.07 -40.76 -37.15
C VAL A 522 2.86 -41.40 -37.80
N LYS A 523 3.11 -41.95 -38.99
CA LYS A 523 2.16 -42.65 -39.84
C LYS A 523 1.78 -43.98 -39.20
N ASP A 524 0.53 -44.35 -39.47
CA ASP A 524 -0.02 -45.69 -39.35
C ASP A 524 0.94 -46.77 -39.87
N GLU A 525 1.19 -47.79 -39.06
CA GLU A 525 1.46 -49.12 -39.57
C GLU A 525 0.88 -50.17 -38.60
N SER A 526 -0.02 -50.97 -39.16
CA SER A 526 -0.75 -52.08 -38.58
C SER A 526 0.15 -53.30 -38.40
N ASP A 527 0.04 -54.00 -37.27
CA ASP A 527 -0.43 -55.40 -37.23
C ASP A 527 -0.13 -56.12 -35.89
N ALA A 528 -1.18 -56.79 -35.41
CA ALA A 528 -1.26 -58.08 -34.72
C ALA A 528 -0.48 -58.35 -33.40
N ALA A 529 -1.30 -58.42 -32.33
CA ALA A 529 -1.42 -59.50 -31.34
C ALA A 529 -0.19 -59.94 -30.51
N VAL A 530 -0.31 -59.83 -29.17
CA VAL A 530 -0.45 -60.95 -28.22
C VAL A 530 -0.79 -60.38 -26.83
N ALA A 531 -1.71 -61.06 -26.14
CA ALA A 531 -2.23 -60.78 -24.81
C ALA A 531 -1.16 -60.88 -23.70
N GLU A 532 -1.36 -60.16 -22.60
CA GLU A 532 -1.56 -60.76 -21.28
C GLU A 532 -2.00 -59.69 -20.26
N ASP A 533 -2.72 -60.19 -19.27
CA ASP A 533 -3.43 -59.51 -18.20
C ASP A 533 -2.57 -58.50 -17.40
N LEU A 534 -3.22 -57.50 -16.77
CA LEU A 534 -3.09 -57.20 -15.33
C LEU A 534 -3.84 -55.90 -14.96
N GLU A 535 -4.91 -56.12 -14.19
CA GLU A 535 -5.37 -55.39 -12.99
C GLU A 535 -5.73 -53.90 -13.08
N ASP A 536 -7.05 -53.68 -12.98
CA ASP A 536 -7.73 -52.45 -12.57
C ASP A 536 -7.27 -52.01 -11.17
N ASP A 537 -6.91 -50.74 -11.02
CA ASP A 537 -6.99 -50.00 -9.75
C ASP A 537 -7.15 -48.50 -10.06
N ASP A 538 -8.42 -48.10 -10.23
CA ASP A 538 -8.87 -46.73 -10.09
C ASP A 538 -8.99 -46.41 -8.59
N ASP A 539 -8.27 -45.41 -8.09
CA ASP A 539 -8.77 -44.42 -7.11
C ASP A 539 -7.62 -43.56 -6.55
N TYR A 540 -7.63 -42.27 -6.88
CA TYR A 540 -6.90 -41.24 -6.13
C TYR A 540 -7.91 -40.25 -5.52
N GLU A 541 -8.37 -40.59 -4.31
CA GLU A 541 -9.16 -39.71 -3.45
C GLU A 541 -8.31 -38.56 -2.87
N LEU A 542 -8.93 -37.38 -2.81
CA LEU A 542 -8.45 -36.18 -2.12
C LEU A 542 -8.66 -36.32 -0.61
N PRO A 543 -7.74 -35.86 0.27
CA PRO A 543 -8.00 -35.85 1.70
C PRO A 543 -8.85 -34.64 2.08
N TYR A 544 -10.10 -34.93 2.43
CA TYR A 544 -10.88 -34.16 3.40
C TYR A 544 -10.27 -34.37 4.79
N SER A 545 -9.99 -33.29 5.52
CA SER A 545 -9.79 -33.36 6.98
C SER A 545 -10.81 -32.45 7.66
N GLY A 546 -11.85 -33.07 8.22
CA GLY A 546 -12.67 -32.47 9.25
C GLY A 546 -12.22 -32.97 10.62
N THR A 547 -12.34 -32.07 11.60
CA THR A 547 -12.90 -32.34 12.93
C THR A 547 -13.76 -31.14 13.30
#